data_AF-A0A7V3G0W7-F1
#
_entry.id   AF-A0A7V3G0W7-F1
#
_cell.length_a   1.000
_cell.length_b   1.000
_cell.length_c   1.000
_cell.angle_alpha   90.00
_cell.angle_beta   90.00
_cell.angle_gamma   90.00
#
_symmetry.space_group_name_H-M   'P 1'
#
loop_
_entity.id
_entity.type
_entity.pdbx_description
1 polymer ?
#
loop_
_entity_poly.entity_id
_entity_poly.type
_entity_poly.pdbx_seq_one_letter_code
_entity_poly.pdbx_strand_id
1 'polypeptide(L)'
;MSTHQQLVDEIRGFLYSTDQTYNDRLRELADGYVRLCQEANNRLRRCEEFLQKGLRSEAIHFAQADPPLLDVLAAIDFPERPQWEEMALMYNLPMPPELYLPSAEALNRAYAEEQPLEHLLKQHRRLALARAPLAERLSVLRQLASLDPMNPVWNDDVAEFERHRVKQFASDIQNALKNRDVQACMALWNEISTQNWSVPPPQDLMQQLSQFLSKVNQKQIRERLGKLAEDIHDCYANQDENAVARLLQEWNQLLFEGGISPADPITRRVQAASQWLARVQKKNAERQAYEEALRALKRVLAMPDAGIEDIIDARDKLEMLGAIDALVEREIEDRIAQIQAN
;
A
#
# COMPACT_ATOMS: atom_id res chain seq x y z
N MET A 1 -13.65 -44.61 5.11
CA MET A 1 -14.58 -43.71 5.82
C MET A 1 -14.24 -43.78 7.29
N SER A 2 -14.10 -42.64 7.95
CA SER A 2 -13.73 -42.61 9.36
C SER A 2 -14.93 -42.95 10.25
N THR A 3 -14.71 -43.62 11.38
CA THR A 3 -15.79 -44.12 12.27
C THR A 3 -16.75 -43.02 12.76
N HIS A 4 -16.25 -41.78 12.92
CA HIS A 4 -17.08 -40.62 13.30
C HIS A 4 -17.99 -40.13 12.17
N GLN A 5 -17.56 -40.22 10.89
CA GLN A 5 -18.39 -39.84 9.74
C GLN A 5 -19.54 -40.84 9.55
N GLN A 6 -19.27 -42.14 9.71
CA GLN A 6 -20.29 -43.19 9.62
C GLN A 6 -21.39 -42.99 10.66
N LEU A 7 -21.03 -42.63 11.89
CA LEU A 7 -21.98 -42.35 12.96
C LEU A 7 -22.92 -41.17 12.63
N VAL A 8 -22.37 -40.08 12.10
CA VAL A 8 -23.15 -38.90 11.70
C VAL A 8 -24.02 -39.19 10.47
N ASP A 9 -23.51 -39.94 9.51
CA ASP A 9 -24.28 -40.36 8.33
C ASP A 9 -25.47 -41.27 8.73
N GLU A 10 -25.29 -42.15 9.72
CA GLU A 10 -26.38 -42.96 10.28
C GLU A 10 -27.44 -42.11 11.00
N ILE A 11 -27.02 -41.08 11.74
CA ILE A 11 -27.92 -40.10 12.37
C ILE A 11 -28.73 -39.35 11.32
N ARG A 12 -28.08 -38.83 10.28
CA ARG A 12 -28.75 -38.12 9.17
C ARG A 12 -29.68 -39.06 8.42
N GLY A 13 -29.25 -40.30 8.16
CA GLY A 13 -30.08 -41.34 7.55
C GLY A 13 -31.34 -41.64 8.35
N PHE A 14 -31.26 -41.65 9.68
CA PHE A 14 -32.43 -41.80 10.55
C PHE A 14 -33.36 -40.57 10.48
N LEU A 15 -32.81 -39.36 10.53
CA LEU A 15 -33.61 -38.12 10.45
C LEU A 15 -34.39 -38.02 9.14
N TYR A 16 -33.82 -38.46 8.02
CA TYR A 16 -34.49 -38.49 6.72
C TYR A 16 -35.39 -39.71 6.49
N SER A 17 -35.40 -40.67 7.41
CA SER A 17 -36.22 -41.87 7.27
C SER A 17 -37.70 -41.60 7.54
N THR A 18 -38.57 -42.27 6.80
CA THR A 18 -40.04 -42.16 6.96
C THR A 18 -40.54 -42.88 8.22
N ASP A 19 -39.73 -43.79 8.76
CA ASP A 19 -40.02 -44.57 9.97
C ASP A 19 -39.09 -44.13 11.10
N GLN A 20 -39.53 -43.11 11.84
CA GLN A 20 -38.81 -42.54 12.99
C GLN A 20 -39.26 -43.21 14.30
N THR A 21 -39.53 -44.51 14.30
CA THR A 21 -39.91 -45.22 15.51
C THR A 21 -38.73 -45.38 16.47
N TYR A 22 -38.99 -45.22 17.77
CA TYR A 22 -38.00 -45.51 18.80
C TYR A 22 -37.55 -46.97 18.71
N ASN A 23 -36.25 -47.20 18.68
CA ASN A 23 -35.63 -48.52 18.73
C ASN A 23 -34.31 -48.47 19.52
N ASP A 24 -33.80 -49.64 19.94
CA ASP A 24 -32.55 -49.70 20.73
C ASP A 24 -31.34 -49.17 19.95
N ARG A 25 -31.35 -49.27 18.62
CA ARG A 25 -30.32 -48.72 17.73
C ARG A 25 -30.24 -47.19 17.78
N LEU A 26 -31.38 -46.51 17.92
CA LEU A 26 -31.44 -45.05 18.04
C LEU A 26 -30.78 -44.58 19.35
N ARG A 27 -30.97 -45.34 20.43
CA ARG A 27 -30.29 -45.08 21.70
C ARG A 27 -28.78 -45.29 21.59
N GLU A 28 -28.34 -46.35 20.91
CA GLU A 28 -26.91 -46.59 20.65
C GLU A 28 -26.26 -45.47 19.83
N LEU A 29 -26.95 -44.93 18.82
CA LEU A 29 -26.50 -43.79 18.03
C LEU A 29 -26.39 -42.51 18.88
N ALA A 30 -27.37 -42.25 19.74
CA ALA A 30 -27.34 -41.12 20.66
C ALA A 30 -26.19 -41.21 21.67
N ASP A 31 -26.00 -42.38 22.29
CA ASP A 31 -24.86 -42.63 23.19
C ASP A 31 -23.51 -42.48 22.47
N GLY A 32 -23.41 -42.97 21.23
CA GLY A 32 -22.23 -42.82 20.39
C GLY A 32 -21.90 -41.37 20.10
N TYR A 33 -22.91 -40.58 19.74
CA TYR A 33 -22.74 -39.16 19.39
C TYR A 33 -22.38 -38.31 20.61
N VAL A 34 -23.03 -38.56 21.75
CA VAL A 34 -22.70 -37.89 23.02
C VAL A 34 -21.25 -38.14 23.42
N ARG A 35 -20.78 -39.40 23.36
CA ARG A 35 -19.38 -39.74 23.66
C ARG A 35 -18.41 -39.03 22.72
N LEU A 36 -18.73 -38.97 21.43
CA LEU A 36 -17.88 -38.31 20.44
C LEU A 36 -17.77 -36.79 20.69
N CYS A 37 -18.86 -36.12 21.01
CA CYS A 37 -18.86 -34.69 21.37
C CYS A 37 -18.10 -34.43 22.68
N GLN A 38 -18.24 -35.29 23.69
CA GLN A 38 -17.49 -35.18 24.95
C GLN A 38 -15.98 -35.30 24.72
N GLU A 39 -15.55 -36.29 23.93
CA GLU A 39 -14.14 -36.49 23.62
C GLU A 39 -13.56 -35.31 22.82
N ALA A 40 -14.28 -34.82 21.81
CA ALA A 40 -13.88 -33.64 21.06
C ALA A 40 -13.72 -32.40 21.97
N ASN A 41 -14.66 -32.16 22.89
CA ASN A 41 -14.58 -31.06 23.85
C ASN A 41 -13.43 -31.20 24.85
N ASN A 42 -13.12 -32.42 25.29
CA ASN A 42 -11.97 -32.67 26.17
C ASN A 42 -10.65 -32.35 25.46
N ARG A 43 -10.53 -32.76 24.18
CA ARG A 43 -9.37 -32.45 23.37
C ARG A 43 -9.25 -30.96 23.07
N LEU A 44 -10.36 -30.27 22.79
CA LEU A 44 -10.39 -28.82 22.61
C LEU A 44 -9.90 -28.06 23.84
N ARG A 45 -10.37 -28.45 25.04
CA ARG A 45 -9.92 -27.85 26.30
C ARG A 45 -8.41 -27.98 26.50
N ARG A 46 -7.84 -29.14 26.21
CA ARG A 46 -6.38 -29.35 26.29
C ARG A 46 -5.62 -28.51 25.26
N CYS A 47 -6.13 -28.38 24.03
CA CYS A 47 -5.53 -27.49 23.03
C CYS A 47 -5.55 -26.04 23.52
N GLU A 48 -6.66 -25.60 24.10
CA GLU A 48 -6.80 -24.25 24.66
C GLU A 48 -5.80 -24.00 25.80
N GLU A 49 -5.59 -24.97 26.71
CA GLU A 49 -4.58 -24.86 27.77
C GLU A 49 -3.16 -24.67 27.20
N PHE A 50 -2.81 -25.35 26.11
CA PHE A 50 -1.53 -25.15 25.43
C PHE A 50 -1.43 -23.77 24.80
N LEU A 51 -2.49 -23.31 24.11
CA LEU A 51 -2.53 -21.98 23.50
C LEU A 51 -2.43 -20.85 24.54
N GLN A 52 -3.11 -20.98 25.68
CA GLN A 52 -3.02 -20.02 26.79
C GLN A 52 -1.61 -19.94 27.38
N LYS A 53 -0.84 -21.03 27.31
CA LYS A 53 0.58 -21.08 27.74
C LYS A 53 1.56 -20.63 26.65
N GLY A 54 1.08 -20.24 25.47
CA GLY A 54 1.91 -19.88 24.31
C GLY A 54 2.53 -21.08 23.58
N LEU A 55 2.16 -22.31 23.93
CA LEU A 55 2.67 -23.56 23.37
C LEU A 55 1.90 -23.94 22.10
N ARG A 56 2.02 -23.12 21.05
CA ARG A 56 1.21 -23.21 19.83
C ARG A 56 1.44 -24.52 19.07
N SER A 57 2.70 -24.92 18.87
CA SER A 57 3.05 -26.13 18.12
C SER A 57 2.60 -27.41 18.84
N GLU A 58 2.63 -27.43 20.17
CA GLU A 58 2.13 -28.52 20.99
C GLU A 58 0.61 -28.65 20.88
N ALA A 59 -0.13 -27.53 20.86
CA ALA A 59 -1.57 -27.52 20.66
C ALA A 59 -1.95 -28.12 19.29
N ILE A 60 -1.24 -27.71 18.24
CA ILE A 60 -1.46 -28.19 16.87
C ILE A 60 -1.12 -29.66 16.74
N HIS A 61 0.05 -30.09 17.23
CA HIS A 61 0.44 -31.49 17.21
C HIS A 61 -0.57 -32.38 17.95
N PHE A 62 -1.04 -31.95 19.12
CA PHE A 62 -2.05 -32.67 19.88
C PHE A 62 -3.41 -32.75 19.14
N ALA A 63 -3.79 -31.69 18.42
CA ALA A 63 -4.99 -31.68 17.58
C ALA A 63 -4.89 -32.58 16.34
N GLN A 64 -3.69 -32.80 15.80
CA GLN A 64 -3.44 -33.68 14.64
C GLN A 64 -3.40 -35.18 15.00
N ALA A 65 -3.39 -35.53 16.29
CA ALA A 65 -3.45 -36.91 16.73
C ALA A 65 -4.70 -37.61 16.15
N ASP A 66 -4.53 -38.82 15.62
CA ASP A 66 -5.58 -39.56 14.91
C ASP A 66 -6.75 -39.94 15.84
N PRO A 67 -8.02 -39.65 15.47
CA PRO A 67 -8.47 -38.88 14.30
C PRO A 67 -8.25 -37.36 14.47
N PRO A 68 -7.85 -36.63 13.40
CA PRO A 68 -7.63 -35.18 13.48
C PRO A 68 -8.84 -34.44 14.06
N LEU A 69 -8.60 -33.61 15.06
CA LEU A 69 -9.67 -32.99 15.87
C LEU A 69 -10.58 -32.09 15.04
N LEU A 70 -10.03 -31.31 14.10
CA LEU A 70 -10.82 -30.43 13.24
C LEU A 70 -11.72 -31.20 12.28
N ASP A 71 -11.27 -32.36 11.78
CA ASP A 71 -12.08 -33.23 10.92
C ASP A 71 -13.23 -33.86 11.72
N VAL A 72 -12.96 -34.27 12.97
CA VAL A 72 -14.00 -34.75 13.88
C VAL A 72 -15.02 -33.65 14.16
N LEU A 73 -14.57 -32.43 14.46
CA LEU A 73 -15.44 -31.27 14.72
C LEU A 73 -16.31 -30.93 13.51
N ALA A 74 -15.73 -30.92 12.31
CA ALA A 74 -16.47 -30.68 11.07
C ALA A 74 -17.52 -31.76 10.78
N ALA A 75 -17.29 -33.00 11.22
CA ALA A 75 -18.27 -34.08 11.09
C ALA A 75 -19.42 -33.95 12.09
N ILE A 76 -19.13 -33.65 13.37
CA ILE A 76 -20.16 -33.58 14.43
C ILE A 76 -20.94 -32.26 14.42
N ASP A 77 -20.39 -31.19 13.85
CA ASP A 77 -21.09 -29.91 13.68
C ASP A 77 -21.84 -29.86 12.33
N PHE A 78 -22.88 -30.70 12.19
CA PHE A 78 -23.65 -30.83 10.95
C PHE A 78 -24.97 -30.03 10.99
N PRO A 79 -25.52 -29.62 9.82
CA PRO A 79 -26.67 -28.71 9.75
C PRO A 79 -27.95 -29.22 10.43
N GLU A 80 -28.17 -30.54 10.40
CA GLU A 80 -29.37 -31.17 10.96
C GLU A 80 -29.26 -31.44 12.48
N ARG A 81 -28.17 -31.01 13.14
CA ARG A 81 -27.95 -31.21 14.58
C ARG A 81 -29.07 -30.67 15.47
N PRO A 82 -29.66 -29.47 15.24
CA PRO A 82 -30.77 -29.01 16.07
C PRO A 82 -32.00 -29.94 16.00
N GLN A 83 -32.26 -30.51 14.82
CA GLN A 83 -33.35 -31.48 14.61
C GLN A 83 -33.07 -32.79 15.37
N TRP A 84 -31.81 -33.22 15.41
CA TRP A 84 -31.38 -34.36 16.22
C TRP A 84 -31.58 -34.10 17.72
N GLU A 85 -31.25 -32.91 18.21
CA GLU A 85 -31.43 -32.53 19.61
C GLU A 85 -32.91 -32.46 20.02
N GLU A 86 -33.78 -31.91 19.18
CA GLU A 86 -35.24 -31.92 19.39
C GLU A 86 -35.78 -33.36 19.45
N MET A 87 -35.31 -34.23 18.57
CA MET A 87 -35.71 -35.63 18.56
C MET A 87 -35.17 -36.40 19.77
N ALA A 88 -33.94 -36.12 20.20
CA ALA A 88 -33.37 -36.70 21.41
C ALA A 88 -34.19 -36.31 22.65
N LEU A 89 -34.64 -35.06 22.71
CA LEU A 89 -35.55 -34.59 23.76
C LEU A 89 -36.90 -35.31 23.71
N MET A 90 -37.51 -35.43 22.53
CA MET A 90 -38.80 -36.07 22.32
C MET A 90 -38.81 -37.55 22.74
N TYR A 91 -37.73 -38.28 22.47
CA TYR A 91 -37.60 -39.70 22.83
C TYR A 91 -36.87 -39.96 24.16
N ASN A 92 -36.56 -38.91 24.93
CA ASN A 92 -35.82 -38.98 26.19
C ASN A 92 -34.48 -39.75 26.05
N LEU A 93 -33.75 -39.44 24.98
CA LEU A 93 -32.41 -39.92 24.66
C LEU A 93 -31.34 -39.03 25.33
N PRO A 94 -30.10 -39.52 25.48
CA PRO A 94 -29.02 -38.71 26.05
C PRO A 94 -28.71 -37.51 25.15
N MET A 95 -28.68 -36.32 25.74
CA MET A 95 -28.45 -35.06 25.03
C MET A 95 -26.95 -34.84 24.79
N PRO A 96 -26.54 -34.48 23.57
CA PRO A 96 -25.16 -34.14 23.27
C PRO A 96 -24.76 -32.84 24.00
N PRO A 97 -23.51 -32.73 24.50
CA PRO A 97 -23.02 -31.47 25.04
C PRO A 97 -22.81 -30.42 23.94
N GLU A 98 -22.91 -29.14 24.32
CA GLU A 98 -22.53 -28.02 23.45
C GLU A 98 -21.05 -28.11 23.07
N LEU A 99 -20.71 -27.82 21.81
CA LEU A 99 -19.32 -27.82 21.36
C LEU A 99 -18.64 -26.51 21.73
N TYR A 100 -17.38 -26.60 22.15
CA TYR A 100 -16.57 -25.43 22.46
C TYR A 100 -15.99 -24.77 21.20
N LEU A 101 -16.89 -24.19 20.40
CA LEU A 101 -16.54 -23.49 19.15
C LEU A 101 -15.48 -22.39 19.33
N PRO A 102 -15.47 -21.58 20.41
CA PRO A 102 -14.43 -20.56 20.60
C PRO A 102 -13.00 -21.16 20.66
N SER A 103 -12.83 -22.31 21.31
CA SER A 103 -11.55 -23.01 21.39
C SER A 103 -11.15 -23.61 20.03
N ALA A 104 -12.13 -24.04 19.23
CA ALA A 104 -11.90 -24.51 17.86
C ALA A 104 -11.46 -23.38 16.92
N GLU A 105 -12.06 -22.18 17.05
CA GLU A 105 -11.64 -20.99 16.31
C GLU A 105 -10.23 -20.51 16.70
N ALA A 106 -9.90 -20.55 18.00
CA ALA A 106 -8.54 -20.27 18.48
C ALA A 106 -7.52 -21.25 17.90
N LEU A 107 -7.87 -22.53 17.83
CA LEU A 107 -7.04 -23.56 17.22
C LEU A 107 -6.89 -23.36 15.70
N ASN A 108 -7.95 -23.04 14.97
CA ASN A 108 -7.88 -22.73 13.53
C ASN A 108 -6.98 -21.52 13.23
N ARG A 109 -7.04 -20.47 14.07
CA ARG A 109 -6.11 -19.33 13.97
C ARG A 109 -4.66 -19.76 14.21
N ALA A 110 -4.42 -20.62 15.22
CA ALA A 110 -3.10 -21.17 15.48
C ALA A 110 -2.53 -21.92 14.26
N TYR A 111 -3.35 -22.73 13.57
CA TYR A 111 -2.94 -23.39 12.32
C TYR A 111 -2.58 -22.39 11.20
N ALA A 112 -3.39 -21.34 11.02
CA ALA A 112 -3.13 -20.31 10.02
C ALA A 112 -1.84 -19.52 10.30
N GLU A 113 -1.53 -19.27 11.57
CA GLU A 113 -0.34 -18.54 12.03
C GLU A 113 0.93 -19.40 12.02
N GLU A 114 0.83 -20.73 12.20
CA GLU A 114 2.00 -21.63 12.22
C GLU A 114 2.61 -21.85 10.82
N GLN A 115 1.81 -21.84 9.75
CA GLN A 115 2.31 -22.10 8.39
C GLN A 115 3.41 -21.11 7.93
N PRO A 116 3.24 -19.77 8.10
CA PRO A 116 4.32 -18.82 7.85
C PRO A 116 5.54 -19.01 8.77
N LEU A 117 5.31 -19.36 10.04
CA LEU A 117 6.36 -19.54 11.04
C LEU A 117 7.24 -20.76 10.70
N GLU A 118 6.66 -21.89 10.34
CA GLU A 118 7.39 -23.10 9.95
C GLU A 118 8.25 -22.87 8.71
N HIS A 119 7.73 -22.13 7.73
CA HIS A 119 8.49 -21.74 6.54
C HIS A 119 9.71 -20.89 6.90
N LEU A 120 9.54 -19.87 7.74
CA LEU A 120 10.63 -19.00 8.18
C LEU A 120 11.65 -19.73 9.04
N LEU A 121 11.23 -20.67 9.90
CA LEU A 121 12.15 -21.50 10.69
C LEU A 121 12.99 -22.42 9.79
N LYS A 122 12.39 -23.03 8.77
CA LYS A 122 13.11 -23.80 7.75
C LYS A 122 14.11 -22.92 6.99
N GLN A 123 13.69 -21.72 6.59
CA GLN A 123 14.55 -20.75 5.92
C GLN A 123 15.72 -20.31 6.82
N HIS A 124 15.45 -19.99 8.09
CA HIS A 124 16.47 -19.60 9.06
C HIS A 124 17.52 -20.71 9.26
N ARG A 125 17.08 -21.97 9.44
CA ARG A 125 17.98 -23.13 9.52
C ARG A 125 18.81 -23.29 8.25
N ARG A 126 18.19 -23.18 7.07
CA ARG A 126 18.89 -23.28 5.79
C ARG A 126 19.97 -22.20 5.65
N LEU A 127 19.65 -20.94 5.96
CA LEU A 127 20.61 -19.83 5.88
C LEU A 127 21.75 -19.98 6.89
N ALA A 128 21.47 -20.48 8.09
CA ALA A 128 22.50 -20.77 9.10
C ALA A 128 23.46 -21.87 8.63
N LEU A 129 22.94 -22.99 8.10
CA LEU A 129 23.75 -24.10 7.58
C LEU A 129 24.57 -23.70 6.35
N ALA A 130 23.98 -22.90 5.46
CA ALA A 130 24.66 -22.37 4.27
C ALA A 130 25.67 -21.25 4.59
N ARG A 131 25.74 -20.80 5.85
CA ARG A 131 26.53 -19.62 6.27
C ARG A 131 26.25 -18.40 5.39
N ALA A 132 24.97 -18.17 5.11
CA ALA A 132 24.52 -17.05 4.29
C ALA A 132 24.94 -15.70 4.92
N PRO A 133 25.00 -14.62 4.11
CA PRO A 133 25.33 -13.28 4.59
C PRO A 133 24.49 -12.86 5.81
N LEU A 134 25.12 -12.12 6.72
CA LEU A 134 24.50 -11.74 7.98
C LEU A 134 23.22 -10.93 7.78
N ALA A 135 23.20 -10.05 6.77
CA ALA A 135 22.02 -9.25 6.41
C ALA A 135 20.79 -10.12 6.05
N GLU A 136 20.99 -11.19 5.27
CA GLU A 136 19.93 -12.11 4.88
C GLU A 136 19.39 -12.89 6.10
N ARG A 137 20.29 -13.36 6.95
CA ARG A 137 19.92 -14.08 8.18
C ARG A 137 19.15 -13.18 9.15
N LEU A 138 19.62 -11.94 9.34
CA LEU A 138 18.97 -10.93 10.18
C LEU A 138 17.57 -10.56 9.66
N SER A 139 17.39 -10.47 8.33
CA SER A 139 16.07 -10.22 7.74
C SER A 139 15.03 -11.27 8.13
N VAL A 140 15.38 -12.55 8.02
CA VAL A 140 14.49 -13.67 8.41
C VAL A 140 14.25 -13.67 9.92
N LEU A 141 15.29 -13.40 10.71
CA LEU A 141 15.20 -13.39 12.16
C LEU A 141 14.26 -12.28 12.69
N ARG A 142 14.28 -11.09 12.07
CA ARG A 142 13.32 -10.01 12.38
C ARG A 142 11.88 -10.39 12.04
N GLN A 143 11.67 -11.12 10.94
CA GLN A 143 10.35 -11.64 10.58
C GLN A 143 9.87 -12.66 11.62
N LEU A 144 10.74 -13.57 12.06
CA LEU A 144 10.45 -14.51 13.15
C LEU A 144 10.08 -13.78 14.44
N ALA A 145 10.88 -12.78 14.86
CA ALA A 145 10.59 -11.98 16.05
C ALA A 145 9.24 -11.24 15.96
N SER A 146 8.86 -10.77 14.76
CA SER A 146 7.58 -10.10 14.55
C SER A 146 6.37 -11.04 14.59
N LEU A 147 6.53 -12.29 14.15
CA LEU A 147 5.45 -13.30 14.10
C LEU A 147 5.31 -14.09 15.40
N ASP A 148 6.39 -14.19 16.19
CA ASP A 148 6.42 -14.86 17.49
C ASP A 148 6.94 -13.91 18.60
N PRO A 149 6.20 -12.83 18.92
CA PRO A 149 6.65 -11.83 19.87
C PRO A 149 6.69 -12.33 21.33
N MET A 150 6.08 -13.48 21.63
CA MET A 150 6.06 -14.08 22.96
C MET A 150 7.35 -14.84 23.28
N ASN A 151 8.17 -15.12 22.28
CA ASN A 151 9.45 -15.79 22.46
C ASN A 151 10.60 -14.77 22.57
N PRO A 152 11.18 -14.56 23.77
CA PRO A 152 12.20 -13.55 23.98
C PRO A 152 13.52 -13.85 23.26
N VAL A 153 13.79 -15.12 22.94
CA VAL A 153 15.03 -15.56 22.28
C VAL A 153 15.23 -14.86 20.94
N TRP A 154 14.14 -14.62 20.19
CA TRP A 154 14.24 -13.96 18.90
C TRP A 154 14.74 -12.52 19.01
N ASN A 155 14.30 -11.77 20.02
CA ASN A 155 14.74 -10.39 20.21
C ASN A 155 16.21 -10.32 20.67
N ASP A 156 16.63 -11.26 21.53
CA ASP A 156 18.02 -11.38 21.96
C ASP A 156 18.95 -11.69 20.76
N ASP A 157 18.56 -12.67 19.93
CA ASP A 157 19.30 -13.04 18.72
C ASP A 157 19.33 -11.88 17.71
N VAL A 158 18.21 -11.15 17.52
CA VAL A 158 18.18 -9.95 16.65
C VAL A 158 19.18 -8.92 17.16
N ALA A 159 19.17 -8.60 18.45
CA ALA A 159 20.09 -7.62 19.03
C ALA A 159 21.56 -8.06 18.88
N GLU A 160 21.86 -9.35 19.03
CA GLU A 160 23.20 -9.89 18.79
C GLU A 160 23.62 -9.73 17.31
N PHE A 161 22.76 -10.13 16.38
CA PHE A 161 23.06 -10.06 14.95
C PHE A 161 23.19 -8.61 14.47
N GLU A 162 22.38 -7.70 15.01
CA GLU A 162 22.49 -6.27 14.74
C GLU A 162 23.84 -5.71 15.19
N ARG A 163 24.32 -6.07 16.40
CA ARG A 163 25.65 -5.65 16.87
C ARG A 163 26.76 -6.12 15.93
N HIS A 164 26.65 -7.32 15.39
CA HIS A 164 27.61 -7.83 14.41
C HIS A 164 27.48 -7.13 13.05
N ARG A 165 26.26 -6.85 12.59
CA ARG A 165 26.02 -6.18 11.30
C ARG A 165 26.48 -4.73 11.32
N VAL A 166 26.25 -4.03 12.44
CA VAL A 166 26.75 -2.66 12.66
C VAL A 166 28.28 -2.59 12.56
N LYS A 167 29.00 -3.60 13.07
CA LYS A 167 30.47 -3.69 12.91
C LYS A 167 30.88 -3.95 11.46
N GLN A 168 30.11 -4.74 10.70
CA GLN A 168 30.36 -5.01 9.28
C GLN A 168 30.10 -3.79 8.40
N PHE A 169 29.15 -2.91 8.75
CA PHE A 169 28.88 -1.71 7.97
C PHE A 169 30.12 -0.82 7.78
N ALA A 170 30.99 -0.74 8.78
CA ALA A 170 32.23 0.04 8.65
C ALA A 170 33.10 -0.46 7.48
N SER A 171 33.35 -1.77 7.38
CA SER A 171 34.12 -2.33 6.28
C SER A 171 33.36 -2.27 4.96
N ASP A 172 32.07 -2.57 4.95
CA ASP A 172 31.28 -2.66 3.73
C ASP A 172 31.12 -1.29 3.07
N ILE A 173 30.83 -0.25 3.86
CA ILE A 173 30.73 1.14 3.38
C ILE A 173 32.08 1.62 2.86
N GLN A 174 33.17 1.40 3.60
CA GLN A 174 34.50 1.82 3.14
C GLN A 174 34.90 1.14 1.83
N ASN A 175 34.63 -0.16 1.68
CA ASN A 175 34.89 -0.89 0.45
C ASN A 175 34.04 -0.38 -0.72
N ALA A 176 32.73 -0.17 -0.50
CA ALA A 176 31.83 0.35 -1.52
C ALA A 176 32.24 1.76 -1.99
N LEU A 177 32.59 2.65 -1.05
CA LEU A 177 33.08 3.99 -1.34
C LEU A 177 34.42 3.96 -2.10
N LYS A 178 35.37 3.12 -1.67
CA LYS A 178 36.68 2.98 -2.32
C LYS A 178 36.56 2.48 -3.75
N ASN A 179 35.69 1.50 -3.99
CA ASN A 179 35.44 0.94 -5.31
C ASN A 179 34.51 1.81 -6.16
N ARG A 180 33.94 2.88 -5.58
CA ARG A 180 32.90 3.72 -6.19
C ARG A 180 31.71 2.90 -6.70
N ASP A 181 31.39 1.82 -5.99
CA ASP A 181 30.26 0.95 -6.32
C ASP A 181 28.96 1.61 -5.85
N VAL A 182 28.29 2.29 -6.79
CA VAL A 182 27.07 3.03 -6.50
C VAL A 182 25.94 2.08 -6.08
N GLN A 183 25.84 0.89 -6.68
CA GLN A 183 24.78 -0.06 -6.35
C GLN A 183 24.94 -0.61 -4.94
N ALA A 184 26.16 -0.99 -4.55
CA ALA A 184 26.45 -1.41 -3.20
C ALA A 184 26.18 -0.29 -2.17
N CYS A 185 26.58 0.96 -2.49
CA CYS A 185 26.29 2.12 -1.65
C CYS A 185 24.77 2.35 -1.46
N MET A 186 23.98 2.23 -2.52
CA MET A 186 22.51 2.36 -2.42
C MET A 186 21.89 1.23 -1.59
N ALA A 187 22.36 -0.01 -1.77
CA ALA A 187 21.88 -1.16 -1.01
C ALA A 187 22.15 -0.99 0.49
N LEU A 188 23.38 -0.56 0.86
CA LEU A 188 23.76 -0.28 2.24
C LEU A 188 22.95 0.88 2.84
N TRP A 189 22.72 1.95 2.06
CA TRP A 189 21.90 3.08 2.50
C TRP A 189 20.47 2.63 2.80
N ASN A 190 19.86 1.85 1.89
CA ASN A 190 18.51 1.33 2.08
C ASN A 190 18.43 0.40 3.29
N GLU A 191 19.41 -0.50 3.49
CA GLU A 191 19.46 -1.38 4.66
C GLU A 191 19.50 -0.57 5.97
N ILE A 192 20.33 0.47 6.01
CA ILE A 192 20.47 1.30 7.21
C ILE A 192 19.21 2.15 7.46
N SER A 193 18.63 2.77 6.43
CA SER A 193 17.54 3.75 6.57
C SER A 193 16.16 3.14 6.75
N THR A 194 15.92 1.91 6.29
CA THR A 194 14.58 1.29 6.32
C THR A 194 14.29 0.50 7.59
N GLN A 195 15.31 0.21 8.39
CA GLN A 195 15.23 -0.77 9.47
C GLN A 195 15.28 -0.10 10.84
N ASN A 196 14.46 -0.57 11.77
CA ASN A 196 14.49 -0.14 13.17
C ASN A 196 15.60 -0.88 13.91
N TRP A 197 16.79 -0.28 13.94
CA TRP A 197 17.94 -0.82 14.65
C TRP A 197 17.82 -0.60 16.15
N SER A 198 18.02 -1.66 16.93
CA SER A 198 18.14 -1.57 18.39
C SER A 198 19.47 -0.95 18.80
N VAL A 199 20.53 -1.17 18.01
CA VAL A 199 21.83 -0.49 18.13
C VAL A 199 22.03 0.42 16.92
N PRO A 200 22.07 1.76 17.11
CA PRO A 200 22.11 2.68 16.00
C PRO A 200 23.42 2.53 15.20
N PRO A 201 23.35 2.52 13.86
CA PRO A 201 24.54 2.49 13.01
C PRO A 201 25.36 3.78 13.13
N PRO A 202 26.67 3.76 12.80
CA PRO A 202 27.57 4.91 13.00
C PRO A 202 27.19 6.10 12.12
N GLN A 203 26.86 7.23 12.74
CA GLN A 203 26.34 8.41 12.05
C GLN A 203 27.34 9.01 11.04
N ASP A 204 28.64 9.01 11.36
CA ASP A 204 29.67 9.55 10.47
C ASP A 204 29.72 8.80 9.13
N LEU A 205 29.57 7.47 9.17
CA LEU A 205 29.56 6.64 7.96
C LEU A 205 28.28 6.84 7.16
N MET A 206 27.14 7.01 7.84
CA MET A 206 25.88 7.36 7.18
C MET A 206 25.97 8.70 6.45
N GLN A 207 26.59 9.71 7.07
CA GLN A 207 26.82 11.01 6.43
C GLN A 207 27.75 10.89 5.22
N GLN A 208 28.83 10.11 5.31
CA GLN A 208 29.72 9.89 4.16
C GLN A 208 28.99 9.20 3.00
N LEU A 209 28.17 8.18 3.30
CA LEU A 209 27.40 7.45 2.31
C LEU A 209 26.35 8.33 1.64
N SER A 210 25.60 9.12 2.42
CA SER A 210 24.59 10.04 1.87
C SER A 210 25.22 11.15 1.02
N GLN A 211 26.37 11.69 1.43
CA GLN A 211 27.11 12.67 0.64
C GLN A 211 27.66 12.09 -0.66
N PHE A 212 28.11 10.83 -0.65
CA PHE A 212 28.54 10.16 -1.87
C PHE A 212 27.38 9.94 -2.84
N LEU A 213 26.27 9.38 -2.34
CA LEU A 213 25.07 9.12 -3.15
C LEU A 213 24.46 10.42 -3.69
N SER A 214 24.40 11.49 -2.89
CA SER A 214 23.91 12.78 -3.36
C SER A 214 24.79 13.39 -4.44
N LYS A 215 26.12 13.28 -4.33
CA LYS A 215 27.06 13.71 -5.39
C LYS A 215 26.88 12.93 -6.68
N VAL A 216 26.70 11.61 -6.59
CA VAL A 216 26.45 10.75 -7.76
C VAL A 216 25.12 11.14 -8.42
N ASN A 217 24.06 11.29 -7.63
CA ASN A 217 22.74 11.70 -8.12
C ASN A 217 22.80 13.08 -8.78
N GLN A 218 23.42 14.07 -8.13
CA GLN A 218 23.62 15.41 -8.70
C GLN A 218 24.38 15.38 -10.03
N LYS A 219 25.40 14.52 -10.16
CA LYS A 219 26.13 14.36 -11.41
C LYS A 219 25.23 13.81 -12.51
N GLN A 220 24.46 12.75 -12.24
CA GLN A 220 23.52 12.16 -13.20
C GLN A 220 22.45 13.16 -13.62
N ILE A 221 21.89 13.92 -12.68
CA ILE A 221 20.88 14.94 -12.96
C ILE A 221 21.48 16.07 -13.79
N ARG A 222 22.71 16.53 -13.49
CA ARG A 222 23.41 17.52 -14.33
C ARG A 222 23.66 17.04 -15.75
N GLU A 223 24.00 15.76 -15.94
CA GLU A 223 24.16 15.18 -17.28
C GLU A 223 22.82 15.15 -18.04
N ARG A 224 21.72 14.79 -17.36
CA ARG A 224 20.37 14.82 -17.95
C ARG A 224 19.91 16.24 -18.29
N LEU A 225 20.10 17.19 -17.38
CA LEU A 225 19.87 18.61 -17.63
C LEU A 225 20.72 19.10 -18.80
N GLY A 226 21.97 18.67 -18.92
CA GLY A 226 22.82 19.01 -20.05
C GLY A 226 22.18 18.67 -21.41
N LYS A 227 21.62 17.46 -21.53
CA LYS A 227 20.90 17.01 -22.73
C LYS A 227 19.58 17.75 -22.92
N LEU A 228 18.81 17.92 -21.85
CA LEU A 228 17.54 18.65 -21.91
C LEU A 228 17.72 20.11 -22.32
N ALA A 229 18.83 20.74 -21.97
CA ALA A 229 19.17 22.09 -22.42
C ALA A 229 19.38 22.16 -23.95
N GLU A 230 19.96 21.11 -24.54
CA GLU A 230 20.15 20.99 -25.99
C GLU A 230 18.80 20.81 -26.69
N ASP A 231 17.96 19.91 -26.18
CA ASP A 231 16.60 19.71 -26.70
C ASP A 231 15.74 20.99 -26.62
N ILE A 232 15.82 21.72 -25.49
CA ILE A 232 15.14 23.01 -25.31
C ILE A 232 15.66 24.04 -26.33
N HIS A 233 16.97 24.07 -26.59
CA HIS A 233 17.54 25.00 -27.56
C HIS A 233 17.04 24.71 -28.98
N ASP A 234 16.96 23.44 -29.36
CA ASP A 234 16.48 23.01 -30.68
C ASP A 234 14.98 23.32 -30.85
N CYS A 235 14.14 23.04 -29.84
CA CYS A 235 12.73 23.41 -29.86
C CYS A 235 12.53 24.94 -29.89
N TYR A 236 13.37 25.69 -29.17
CA TYR A 236 13.37 27.15 -29.19
C TYR A 236 13.77 27.71 -30.56
N ALA A 237 14.78 27.14 -31.21
CA ALA A 237 15.19 27.53 -32.57
C ALA A 237 14.06 27.30 -33.59
N ASN A 238 13.28 26.22 -33.41
CA ASN A 238 12.10 25.91 -34.22
C ASN A 238 10.82 26.66 -33.81
N GLN A 239 10.88 27.51 -32.78
CA GLN A 239 9.75 28.28 -32.24
C GLN A 239 8.55 27.42 -31.81
N ASP A 240 8.78 26.18 -31.38
CA ASP A 240 7.71 25.30 -30.87
C ASP A 240 7.37 25.63 -29.41
N GLU A 241 6.36 26.48 -29.22
CA GLU A 241 5.91 26.96 -27.90
C GLU A 241 5.53 25.81 -26.95
N ASN A 242 4.83 24.80 -27.47
CA ASN A 242 4.31 23.70 -26.65
C ASN A 242 5.43 22.76 -26.20
N ALA A 243 6.36 22.44 -27.12
CA ALA A 243 7.52 21.60 -26.79
C ALA A 243 8.42 22.30 -25.76
N VAL A 244 8.72 23.60 -25.95
CA VAL A 244 9.53 24.37 -25.01
C VAL A 244 8.88 24.44 -23.63
N ALA A 245 7.56 24.66 -23.54
CA ALA A 245 6.84 24.70 -22.27
C ALA A 245 6.94 23.36 -21.52
N ARG A 246 6.73 22.24 -22.22
CA ARG A 246 6.83 20.89 -21.64
C ARG A 246 8.25 20.58 -21.15
N LEU A 247 9.26 20.85 -21.96
CA LEU A 247 10.65 20.57 -21.60
C LEU A 247 11.15 21.45 -20.46
N LEU A 248 10.73 22.72 -20.38
CA LEU A 248 11.02 23.60 -19.24
C LEU A 248 10.33 23.14 -17.95
N GLN A 249 9.15 22.54 -18.04
CA GLN A 249 8.50 21.93 -16.88
C GLN A 249 9.30 20.72 -16.38
N GLU A 250 9.70 19.82 -17.28
CA GLU A 250 10.55 18.67 -16.96
C GLU A 250 11.90 19.12 -16.37
N TRP A 251 12.48 20.19 -16.91
CA TRP A 251 13.69 20.81 -16.39
C TRP A 251 13.54 21.24 -14.92
N ASN A 252 12.46 21.96 -14.61
CA ASN A 252 12.21 22.44 -13.25
C ASN A 252 11.96 21.29 -12.27
N GLN A 253 11.30 20.22 -12.72
CA GLN A 253 11.13 19.02 -11.93
C GLN A 253 12.48 18.35 -11.61
N LEU A 254 13.36 18.20 -12.61
CA LEU A 254 14.69 17.63 -12.42
C LEU A 254 15.59 18.49 -11.52
N LEU A 255 15.49 19.83 -11.61
CA LEU A 255 16.19 20.74 -10.68
C LEU A 255 15.75 20.50 -9.23
N PHE A 256 14.44 20.37 -9.00
CA PHE A 256 13.87 20.12 -7.69
C PHE A 256 14.29 18.75 -7.14
N GLU A 257 14.16 17.68 -7.93
CA GLU A 257 14.55 16.32 -7.57
C GLU A 257 16.06 16.22 -7.26
N GLY A 258 16.90 16.98 -7.96
CA GLY A 258 18.34 17.01 -7.74
C GLY A 258 18.81 17.93 -6.62
N GLY A 259 17.92 18.73 -6.03
CA GLY A 259 18.29 19.78 -5.09
C GLY A 259 19.27 20.78 -5.69
N ILE A 260 19.23 20.99 -7.01
CA ILE A 260 20.12 21.91 -7.71
C ILE A 260 19.52 23.31 -7.58
N SER A 261 20.31 24.27 -7.10
CA SER A 261 19.85 25.64 -6.94
C SER A 261 19.41 26.24 -8.29
N PRO A 262 18.30 27.01 -8.33
CA PRO A 262 17.92 27.78 -9.52
C PRO A 262 19.00 28.77 -9.99
N ALA A 263 19.92 29.16 -9.10
CA ALA A 263 21.06 30.02 -9.40
C ALA A 263 22.29 29.26 -9.95
N ASP A 264 22.20 27.92 -10.12
CA ASP A 264 23.29 27.12 -10.68
C ASP A 264 23.61 27.57 -12.13
N PRO A 265 24.89 27.66 -12.52
CA PRO A 265 25.27 28.06 -13.88
C PRO A 265 24.59 27.29 -15.01
N ILE A 266 24.14 26.05 -14.78
CA ILE A 266 23.42 25.25 -15.78
C ILE A 266 22.09 25.90 -16.21
N THR A 267 21.44 26.67 -15.33
CA THR A 267 20.16 27.34 -15.64
C THR A 267 20.32 28.48 -16.64
N ARG A 268 21.53 29.04 -16.79
CA ARG A 268 21.84 30.04 -17.83
C ARG A 268 21.65 29.49 -19.24
N ARG A 269 21.81 28.18 -19.44
CA ARG A 269 21.66 27.54 -20.77
C ARG A 269 20.23 27.64 -21.31
N VAL A 270 19.23 27.62 -20.42
CA VAL A 270 17.79 27.64 -20.79
C VAL A 270 17.12 29.01 -20.60
N GLN A 271 17.86 30.00 -20.10
CA GLN A 271 17.33 31.32 -19.74
C GLN A 271 16.72 32.07 -20.94
N ALA A 272 17.31 31.96 -22.13
CA ALA A 272 16.77 32.61 -23.33
C ALA A 272 15.42 32.00 -23.74
N ALA A 273 15.32 30.67 -23.73
CA ALA A 273 14.10 29.95 -24.06
C ALA A 273 12.98 30.23 -23.04
N SER A 274 13.30 30.27 -21.75
CA SER A 274 12.30 30.58 -20.70
C SER A 274 11.80 32.02 -20.78
N GLN A 275 12.68 32.99 -21.04
CA GLN A 275 12.28 34.39 -21.26
C GLN A 275 11.45 34.57 -22.52
N TRP A 276 11.78 33.85 -23.60
CA TRP A 276 10.99 33.85 -24.82
C TRP A 276 9.59 33.29 -24.57
N LEU A 277 9.47 32.11 -23.95
CA LEU A 277 8.19 31.51 -23.63
C LEU A 277 7.33 32.44 -22.75
N ALA A 278 7.93 33.08 -21.74
CA ALA A 278 7.21 34.03 -20.89
C ALA A 278 6.67 35.25 -21.68
N ARG A 279 7.44 35.75 -22.66
CA ARG A 279 6.97 36.85 -23.54
C ARG A 279 5.84 36.39 -24.46
N VAL A 280 5.97 35.21 -25.04
CA VAL A 280 4.96 34.60 -25.91
C VAL A 280 3.66 34.37 -25.15
N GLN A 281 3.73 33.74 -23.97
CA GLN A 281 2.58 33.50 -23.10
C GLN A 281 1.92 34.81 -22.66
N LYS A 282 2.71 35.83 -22.30
CA LYS A 282 2.18 37.15 -21.96
C LYS A 282 1.43 37.78 -23.14
N LYS A 283 2.01 37.76 -24.34
CA LYS A 283 1.37 38.30 -25.56
C LYS A 283 0.10 37.53 -25.92
N ASN A 284 0.11 36.21 -25.79
CA ASN A 284 -1.05 35.37 -26.03
C ASN A 284 -2.16 35.64 -25.00
N ALA A 285 -1.81 35.83 -23.73
CA ALA A 285 -2.76 36.19 -22.67
C ALA A 285 -3.36 37.58 -22.87
N GLU A 286 -2.55 38.59 -23.23
CA GLU A 286 -3.02 39.94 -23.58
C GLU A 286 -4.00 39.89 -24.77
N ARG A 287 -3.65 39.12 -25.81
CA ARG A 287 -4.52 38.93 -26.97
C ARG A 287 -5.83 38.23 -26.61
N GLN A 288 -5.79 37.16 -25.82
CA GLN A 288 -6.99 36.45 -25.37
C GLN A 288 -7.88 37.36 -24.51
N ALA A 289 -7.30 38.11 -23.58
CA ALA A 289 -8.04 39.07 -22.76
C ALA A 289 -8.72 40.15 -23.60
N TYR A 290 -8.02 40.69 -24.61
CA TYR A 290 -8.61 41.64 -25.56
C TYR A 290 -9.76 41.00 -26.37
N GLU A 291 -9.57 39.80 -26.91
CA GLU A 291 -10.61 39.08 -27.67
C GLU A 291 -11.83 38.69 -26.81
N GLU A 292 -11.64 38.43 -25.52
CA GLU A 292 -12.72 38.18 -24.54
C GLU A 292 -13.47 39.47 -24.19
N ALA A 293 -12.75 40.56 -23.92
CA ALA A 293 -13.35 41.87 -23.67
C ALA A 293 -14.15 42.36 -24.88
N LEU A 294 -13.63 42.17 -26.10
CA LEU A 294 -14.35 42.51 -27.33
C LEU A 294 -15.63 41.69 -27.49
N ARG A 295 -15.58 40.38 -27.19
CA ARG A 295 -16.77 39.52 -27.18
C ARG A 295 -17.79 39.94 -26.13
N ALA A 296 -17.33 40.36 -24.94
CA ALA A 296 -18.21 40.85 -23.89
C ALA A 296 -18.90 42.16 -24.30
N LEU A 297 -18.15 43.12 -24.84
CA LEU A 297 -18.70 44.37 -25.37
C LEU A 297 -19.75 44.12 -26.46
N LYS A 298 -19.45 43.27 -27.45
CA LYS A 298 -20.41 42.90 -28.50
C LYS A 298 -21.69 42.25 -27.95
N ARG A 299 -21.60 41.48 -26.86
CA ARG A 299 -22.79 40.93 -26.19
C ARG A 299 -23.61 42.01 -25.53
N VAL A 300 -22.99 42.96 -24.82
CA VAL A 300 -23.69 44.09 -24.18
C VAL A 300 -24.38 44.96 -25.24
N LEU A 301 -23.70 45.27 -26.36
CA LEU A 301 -24.30 46.03 -27.46
C LEU A 301 -25.53 45.33 -28.08
N ALA A 302 -25.53 44.00 -28.12
CA ALA A 302 -26.63 43.20 -28.65
C ALA A 302 -27.80 42.99 -27.67
N MET A 303 -27.63 43.33 -26.39
CA MET A 303 -28.69 43.18 -25.38
C MET A 303 -29.70 44.34 -25.49
N PRO A 304 -31.02 44.06 -25.60
CA PRO A 304 -32.05 45.10 -25.69
C PRO A 304 -32.10 46.01 -24.46
N ASP A 305 -31.88 45.43 -23.27
CA ASP A 305 -32.06 46.09 -21.96
C ASP A 305 -30.73 46.58 -21.34
N ALA A 306 -29.62 46.56 -22.08
CA ALA A 306 -28.33 47.02 -21.58
C ALA A 306 -28.35 48.53 -21.31
N GLY A 307 -27.91 48.94 -20.11
CA GLY A 307 -27.79 50.35 -19.75
C GLY A 307 -26.60 51.02 -20.41
N ILE A 308 -26.63 52.36 -20.52
CA ILE A 308 -25.49 53.15 -21.01
C ILE A 308 -24.23 52.90 -20.14
N GLU A 309 -24.41 52.73 -18.83
CA GLU A 309 -23.34 52.45 -17.88
C GLU A 309 -22.65 51.10 -18.16
N ASP A 310 -23.41 50.05 -18.50
CA ASP A 310 -22.85 48.74 -18.86
C ASP A 310 -22.02 48.77 -20.16
N ILE A 311 -22.44 49.62 -21.13
CA ILE A 311 -21.74 49.82 -22.40
C ILE A 311 -20.43 50.58 -22.17
N ILE A 312 -20.45 51.62 -21.33
CA ILE A 312 -19.25 52.40 -20.98
C ILE A 312 -18.26 51.53 -20.20
N ASP A 313 -18.71 50.77 -19.21
CA ASP A 313 -17.85 49.86 -18.44
C ASP A 313 -17.19 48.79 -19.32
N ALA A 314 -17.92 48.26 -20.30
CA ALA A 314 -17.38 47.28 -21.24
C ALA A 314 -16.38 47.92 -22.24
N ARG A 315 -16.63 49.16 -22.66
CA ARG A 315 -15.71 49.95 -23.49
C ARG A 315 -14.42 50.25 -22.75
N ASP A 316 -14.50 50.78 -21.54
CA ASP A 316 -13.33 51.18 -20.75
C ASP A 316 -12.42 49.97 -20.47
N LYS A 317 -13.00 48.80 -20.18
CA LYS A 317 -12.25 47.54 -20.03
C LYS A 317 -11.52 47.13 -21.31
N LEU A 318 -12.13 47.32 -22.48
CA LEU A 318 -11.49 47.02 -23.76
C LEU A 318 -10.36 48.01 -24.07
N GLU A 319 -10.58 49.30 -23.81
CA GLU A 319 -9.61 50.38 -24.02
C GLU A 319 -8.37 50.22 -23.12
N MET A 320 -8.54 49.76 -21.88
CA MET A 320 -7.43 49.42 -20.98
C MET A 320 -6.53 48.29 -21.50
N LEU A 321 -7.06 47.40 -22.34
CA LEU A 321 -6.35 46.24 -22.88
C LEU A 321 -5.74 46.49 -24.27
N GLY A 322 -6.23 47.51 -25.00
CA GLY A 322 -5.71 47.87 -26.32
C GLY A 322 -6.57 48.91 -27.03
N ALA A 323 -6.07 49.40 -28.18
CA ALA A 323 -6.81 50.37 -28.99
C ALA A 323 -8.09 49.75 -29.56
N ILE A 324 -9.21 50.45 -29.41
CA ILE A 324 -10.51 50.05 -29.96
C ILE A 324 -10.51 50.31 -31.48
N ASP A 325 -11.03 49.35 -32.25
CA ASP A 325 -11.22 49.51 -33.69
C ASP A 325 -12.30 50.57 -33.98
N ALA A 326 -12.04 51.48 -34.92
CA ALA A 326 -12.96 52.55 -35.30
C ALA A 326 -14.36 52.06 -35.72
N LEU A 327 -14.47 50.82 -36.22
CA LEU A 327 -15.77 50.22 -36.55
C LEU A 327 -16.54 49.84 -35.28
N VAL A 328 -15.86 49.30 -34.26
CA VAL A 328 -16.45 48.97 -32.96
C VAL A 328 -16.82 50.25 -32.22
N GLU A 329 -16.00 51.30 -32.32
CA GLU A 329 -16.28 52.61 -31.73
C GLU A 329 -17.58 53.23 -32.28
N ARG A 330 -17.81 53.14 -33.60
CA ARG A 330 -19.08 53.56 -34.22
C ARG A 330 -20.28 52.74 -33.76
N GLU A 331 -20.13 51.42 -33.62
CA GLU A 331 -21.21 50.56 -33.10
C GLU A 331 -21.62 50.94 -31.67
N ILE A 332 -20.66 51.36 -30.84
CA ILE A 332 -20.92 51.87 -29.49
C ILE A 332 -21.68 53.20 -29.55
N GLU A 333 -21.21 54.16 -30.36
CA GLU A 333 -21.83 55.48 -30.50
C GLU A 333 -23.28 55.39 -31.01
N ASP A 334 -23.52 54.57 -32.04
CA ASP A 334 -24.85 54.34 -32.61
C ASP A 334 -25.81 53.72 -31.56
N ARG A 335 -25.32 52.79 -30.74
CA ARG A 335 -26.13 52.15 -29.70
C ARG A 335 -26.45 53.10 -28.55
N ILE A 336 -25.49 53.91 -28.11
CA ILE A 336 -25.72 54.93 -27.06
C ILE A 336 -26.73 55.97 -27.56
N ALA A 337 -26.61 56.43 -28.81
CA ALA A 337 -27.56 57.35 -29.41
C ALA A 337 -28.97 56.75 -29.50
N GLN A 338 -29.09 55.46 -29.83
CA GLN A 338 -30.37 54.75 -29.85
C GLN A 338 -31.02 54.65 -28.46
N ILE A 339 -30.23 54.40 -27.41
CA ILE A 339 -30.74 54.34 -26.03
C ILE A 339 -31.15 55.72 -25.52
N GLN A 340 -30.48 56.80 -25.94
CA GLN A 340 -30.83 58.17 -25.57
C GLN A 340 -32.06 58.72 -26.33
N ALA A 341 -32.39 58.14 -27.49
CA ALA A 341 -33.52 58.54 -28.33
C ALA A 341 -34.84 57.82 -28.00
N ASN A 342 -34.76 56.69 -27.27
CA ASN A 342 -35.89 55.97 -26.69
C ASN A 342 -36.12 56.41 -25.24
#